data_AF-A0A7W7N8U9-F1
#
_entry.id   AF-A0A7W7N8U9-F1
#
_cell.length_a   1.000
_cell.length_b   1.000
_cell.length_c   1.000
_cell.angle_alpha   90.00
_cell.angle_beta   90.00
_cell.angle_gamma   90.00
#
_symmetry.space_group_name_H-M   'P 1'
#
loop_
_entity.id
_entity.type
_entity.pdbx_description
1 polymer ?
#
loop_
_entity_poly.entity_id
_entity_poly.type
_entity_poly.pdbx_seq_one_letter_code
_entity_poly.pdbx_strand_id
1 'polypeptide(L)'
;MKSLNIIIILFLVFNSMFAQEITKEMMLKRDAKIDSLKKIDFLSYKYKYLDENFKIKISKEDFDKAISDYKIYPERIKKYSDSLYVVLMAELKDSDASRIAGLKIDYKWVRFGYHTWMSENEVLALAKKLNVKMPYRLQELFLNNDPKVKTEIQTLRDKLFLQLGKEEIKTMPTRELLNYGFKYNPELIELRKKGHQHKPQENK
;
A
#
# COMPACT_ATOMS: atom_id res chain seq x y z
N MET A 1 -42.81 35.12 -13.13
CA MET A 1 -42.51 33.73 -12.74
C MET A 1 -41.40 33.07 -13.58
N LYS A 2 -41.41 33.17 -14.92
CA LYS A 2 -40.36 32.55 -15.77
C LYS A 2 -38.93 33.07 -15.52
N SER A 3 -38.74 34.36 -15.24
CA SER A 3 -37.42 34.97 -14.98
C SER A 3 -36.80 34.54 -13.63
N LEU A 4 -37.62 34.37 -12.59
CA LEU A 4 -37.15 33.92 -11.26
C LEU A 4 -36.61 32.49 -11.30
N ASN A 5 -37.29 31.61 -12.06
CA ASN A 5 -36.84 30.22 -12.25
C ASN A 5 -35.50 30.15 -13.02
N ILE A 6 -35.29 31.03 -14.00
CA ILE A 6 -34.02 31.11 -14.75
C ILE A 6 -32.87 31.55 -13.84
N ILE A 7 -33.10 32.54 -12.96
CA ILE A 7 -32.08 33.02 -12.01
C ILE A 7 -31.70 31.93 -11.02
N ILE A 8 -32.68 31.19 -10.49
CA ILE A 8 -32.43 30.07 -9.57
C ILE A 8 -31.64 28.95 -10.25
N ILE A 9 -31.98 28.61 -11.50
CA ILE A 9 -31.24 27.59 -12.28
C ILE A 9 -29.80 28.05 -12.54
N LEU A 10 -29.59 29.30 -12.94
CA LEU A 10 -28.24 29.84 -13.16
C LEU A 10 -27.42 29.85 -11.87
N PHE A 11 -28.03 30.20 -10.73
CA PHE A 11 -27.36 30.18 -9.43
C PHE A 11 -26.98 28.76 -8.99
N LEU A 12 -27.84 27.77 -9.22
CA LEU A 12 -27.54 26.36 -8.93
C LEU A 12 -26.42 25.82 -9.83
N VAL A 13 -26.46 26.12 -11.12
CA VAL A 13 -25.39 25.73 -12.08
C VAL A 13 -24.07 26.37 -11.68
N PHE A 14 -24.05 27.67 -11.37
CA PHE A 14 -22.84 28.38 -10.95
C PHE A 14 -22.27 27.78 -9.65
N ASN A 15 -23.09 27.56 -8.61
CA ASN A 15 -22.63 26.91 -7.38
C ASN A 15 -22.09 25.50 -7.63
N SER A 16 -22.69 24.73 -8.53
CA SER A 16 -22.21 23.39 -8.87
C SER A 16 -20.87 23.40 -9.59
N MET A 17 -20.63 24.36 -10.49
CA MET A 17 -19.36 24.53 -11.19
C MET A 17 -18.25 24.99 -10.23
N PHE A 18 -18.54 25.95 -9.34
CA PHE A 18 -17.59 26.38 -8.30
C PHE A 18 -17.25 25.25 -7.32
N ALA A 19 -18.23 24.46 -6.89
CA ALA A 19 -17.99 23.30 -6.04
C ALA A 19 -17.11 22.24 -6.74
N GLN A 20 -17.33 22.00 -8.04
CA GLN A 20 -16.51 21.09 -8.84
C GLN A 20 -15.06 21.59 -8.97
N GLU A 21 -14.87 22.89 -9.19
CA GLU A 21 -13.54 23.50 -9.31
C GLU A 21 -12.75 23.43 -8.01
N ILE A 22 -13.38 23.78 -6.88
CA ILE A 22 -12.79 23.63 -5.53
C ILE A 22 -12.42 22.16 -5.27
N THR A 23 -13.30 21.22 -5.64
CA THR A 23 -13.03 19.78 -5.47
C THR A 23 -11.83 19.34 -6.30
N LYS A 24 -11.74 19.78 -7.55
CA LYS A 24 -10.62 19.46 -8.44
C LYS A 24 -9.30 20.01 -7.89
N GLU A 25 -9.29 21.25 -7.40
CA GLU A 25 -8.09 21.85 -6.81
C GLU A 25 -7.62 21.10 -5.56
N MET A 26 -8.55 20.70 -4.68
CA MET A 26 -8.24 19.88 -3.51
C MET A 26 -7.66 18.51 -3.89
N MET A 27 -8.20 17.86 -4.93
CA MET A 27 -7.64 16.60 -5.45
C MET A 27 -6.21 16.79 -5.98
N LEU A 28 -5.97 17.82 -6.79
CA LEU A 28 -4.64 18.12 -7.33
C LEU A 28 -3.61 18.40 -6.22
N LYS A 29 -3.99 19.17 -5.20
CA LYS A 29 -3.14 19.43 -4.02
C LYS A 29 -2.83 18.14 -3.26
N ARG A 30 -3.82 17.27 -3.08
CA ARG A 30 -3.63 15.96 -2.45
C ARG A 30 -2.70 15.07 -3.26
N ASP A 31 -2.89 14.99 -4.57
CA ASP A 31 -2.06 14.15 -5.44
C ASP A 31 -0.61 14.64 -5.45
N ALA A 32 -0.39 15.96 -5.55
CA ALA A 32 0.93 16.56 -5.45
C ALA A 32 1.61 16.26 -4.10
N LYS A 33 0.86 16.34 -2.99
CA LYS A 33 1.34 15.94 -1.66
C LYS A 33 1.75 14.47 -1.65
N ILE A 34 0.88 13.58 -2.12
CA ILE A 34 1.14 12.13 -2.13
C ILE A 34 2.37 11.80 -2.99
N ASP A 35 2.51 12.43 -4.15
CA ASP A 35 3.65 12.20 -5.04
C ASP A 35 4.95 12.73 -4.46
N SER A 36 4.92 13.84 -3.71
CA SER A 36 6.05 14.30 -2.91
C SER A 36 6.43 13.27 -1.84
N LEU A 37 5.46 12.79 -1.07
CA LEU A 37 5.69 11.80 -0.02
C LEU A 37 6.24 10.47 -0.56
N LYS A 38 5.81 10.01 -1.74
CA LYS A 38 6.32 8.78 -2.37
C LYS A 38 7.81 8.84 -2.70
N LYS A 39 8.37 10.04 -2.92
CA LYS A 39 9.80 10.25 -3.18
C LYS A 39 10.66 10.10 -1.93
N ILE A 40 10.06 10.16 -0.74
CA ILE A 40 10.78 9.95 0.51
C ILE A 40 11.17 8.48 0.65
N ASP A 41 12.43 8.27 0.97
CA ASP A 41 12.96 6.96 1.27
C ASP A 41 12.73 6.56 2.74
N PHE A 42 11.48 6.18 3.04
CA PHE A 42 11.09 5.73 4.39
C PHE A 42 11.82 4.48 4.88
N LEU A 43 12.47 3.70 4.00
CA LEU A 43 13.22 2.51 4.42
C LEU A 43 14.66 2.83 4.83
N SER A 44 15.11 4.06 4.56
CA SER A 44 16.42 4.58 5.01
C SER A 44 16.25 5.80 5.93
N TYR A 45 15.01 6.14 6.30
CA TYR A 45 14.71 7.30 7.14
C TYR A 45 15.21 7.06 8.57
N LYS A 46 15.80 8.11 9.18
CA LYS A 46 16.33 8.05 10.54
C LYS A 46 15.21 8.33 11.54
N TYR A 47 14.50 7.29 11.93
CA TYR A 47 13.43 7.36 12.91
C TYR A 47 13.96 7.58 14.33
N LYS A 48 13.31 8.45 15.10
CA LYS A 48 13.52 8.56 16.55
C LYS A 48 12.96 7.35 17.28
N TYR A 49 11.77 6.90 16.89
CA TYR A 49 11.01 5.88 17.64
C TYR A 49 11.08 4.46 17.06
N LEU A 50 11.83 4.24 15.98
CA LEU A 50 12.06 2.92 15.39
C LEU A 50 13.57 2.60 15.39
N ASP A 51 13.92 1.31 15.46
CA ASP A 51 15.30 0.86 15.26
C ASP A 51 15.64 0.63 13.78
N GLU A 52 16.88 0.25 13.50
CA GLU A 52 17.34 -0.07 12.15
C GLU A 52 16.60 -1.25 11.49
N ASN A 53 15.94 -2.09 12.30
CA ASN A 53 15.09 -3.20 11.88
C ASN A 53 13.60 -2.85 12.03
N PHE A 54 13.27 -1.57 12.20
CA PHE A 54 11.93 -1.03 12.41
C PHE A 54 11.19 -1.54 13.66
N LYS A 55 11.89 -2.08 14.67
CA LYS A 55 11.28 -2.39 15.96
C LYS A 55 10.94 -1.09 16.69
N ILE A 56 9.78 -1.08 17.34
CA ILE A 56 9.27 0.08 18.08
C ILE A 56 10.08 0.26 19.38
N LYS A 57 10.58 1.49 19.61
CA LYS A 57 11.40 1.87 20.77
C LYS A 57 10.85 3.07 21.56
N ILE A 58 9.61 3.47 21.29
CA ILE A 58 8.94 4.58 21.97
C ILE A 58 8.65 4.23 23.44
N SER A 59 8.67 5.22 24.35
CA SER A 59 8.19 5.01 25.72
C SER A 59 6.68 4.85 25.74
N LYS A 60 6.15 4.27 26.82
CA LYS A 60 4.70 4.13 26.97
C LYS A 60 4.02 5.50 27.04
N GLU A 61 4.63 6.45 27.74
CA GLU A 61 4.11 7.80 27.91
C GLU A 61 4.00 8.53 26.57
N ASP A 62 5.04 8.47 25.73
CA ASP A 62 5.04 9.09 24.41
C ASP A 62 4.06 8.40 23.46
N PHE A 63 3.88 7.07 23.58
CA PHE A 63 2.91 6.30 22.80
C PHE A 63 1.48 6.66 23.15
N ASP A 64 1.14 6.68 24.45
CA ASP A 64 -0.20 7.04 24.95
C ASP A 64 -0.51 8.50 24.62
N LYS A 65 0.49 9.38 24.69
CA LYS A 65 0.37 10.77 24.22
C LYS A 65 0.06 10.84 22.73
N ALA A 66 0.74 10.08 21.89
CA ALA A 66 0.47 10.05 20.45
C ALA A 66 -0.96 9.55 20.14
N ILE A 67 -1.44 8.54 20.88
CA ILE A 67 -2.83 8.08 20.77
C ILE A 67 -3.81 9.23 21.02
N SER A 68 -3.60 9.98 22.11
CA SER A 68 -4.44 11.12 22.48
C SER A 68 -4.34 12.26 21.46
N ASP A 69 -3.13 12.70 21.13
CA ASP A 69 -2.86 13.83 20.22
C ASP A 69 -3.48 13.62 18.83
N TYR A 70 -3.39 12.40 18.32
CA TYR A 70 -3.88 12.04 16.98
C TYR A 70 -5.26 11.38 16.99
N LYS A 71 -5.93 11.36 18.15
CA LYS A 71 -7.30 10.80 18.34
C LYS A 71 -7.42 9.38 17.79
N ILE A 72 -6.41 8.56 18.04
CA ILE A 72 -6.39 7.15 17.64
C ILE A 72 -7.21 6.37 18.68
N TYR A 73 -8.13 5.54 18.20
CA TYR A 73 -8.95 4.67 19.03
C TYR A 73 -8.11 3.52 19.62
N PRO A 74 -7.84 3.48 20.94
CA PRO A 74 -6.96 2.49 21.55
C PRO A 74 -7.41 1.04 21.29
N GLU A 75 -8.72 0.79 21.27
CA GLU A 75 -9.33 -0.52 21.05
C GLU A 75 -9.07 -1.09 19.64
N ARG A 76 -8.62 -0.24 18.70
CA ARG A 76 -8.25 -0.65 17.35
C ARG A 76 -6.78 -1.06 17.23
N ILE A 77 -5.97 -0.85 18.27
CA ILE A 77 -4.54 -1.19 18.27
C ILE A 77 -4.39 -2.62 18.77
N LYS A 78 -4.33 -3.58 17.84
CA LYS A 78 -4.33 -5.02 18.20
C LYS A 78 -3.09 -5.76 17.71
N LYS A 79 -2.47 -5.28 16.63
CA LYS A 79 -1.31 -5.91 16.01
C LYS A 79 -0.20 -4.89 15.79
N TYR A 80 0.98 -5.42 15.51
CA TYR A 80 2.17 -4.62 15.19
C TYR A 80 1.91 -3.48 14.20
N SER A 81 1.15 -3.71 13.12
CA SER A 81 0.87 -2.67 12.12
C SER A 81 0.12 -1.47 12.68
N ASP A 82 -0.74 -1.70 13.67
CA ASP A 82 -1.55 -0.65 14.29
C ASP A 82 -0.67 0.17 15.23
N SER A 83 0.19 -0.49 16.01
CA SER A 83 1.18 0.16 16.85
C SER A 83 2.21 0.93 16.03
N LEU A 84 2.66 0.36 14.91
CA LEU A 84 3.55 1.02 13.97
C LEU A 84 2.92 2.30 13.41
N TYR A 85 1.62 2.29 13.10
CA TYR A 85 0.92 3.49 12.66
C TYR A 85 0.94 4.60 13.71
N VAL A 86 0.67 4.28 14.99
CA VAL A 86 0.73 5.25 16.10
C VAL A 86 2.13 5.86 16.20
N VAL A 87 3.17 5.03 16.13
CA VAL A 87 4.57 5.48 16.22
C VAL A 87 4.96 6.35 15.05
N LEU A 88 4.56 5.97 13.83
CA LEU A 88 4.82 6.77 12.64
C LEU A 88 4.05 8.10 12.66
N MET A 89 2.84 8.13 13.23
CA MET A 89 2.10 9.37 13.46
C MET A 89 2.83 10.30 14.42
N ALA A 90 3.36 9.76 15.53
CA ALA A 90 4.18 10.51 16.48
C ALA A 90 5.45 11.10 15.85
N GLU A 91 6.08 10.35 14.94
CA GLU A 91 7.30 10.76 14.24
C GLU A 91 7.03 11.79 13.14
N LEU A 92 6.18 11.43 12.18
CA LEU A 92 6.01 12.14 10.91
C LEU A 92 4.94 13.23 10.99
N LYS A 93 4.05 13.16 11.98
CA LYS A 93 2.95 14.11 12.20
C LYS A 93 2.02 14.31 10.99
N ASP A 94 2.02 13.34 10.08
CA ASP A 94 1.25 13.34 8.84
C ASP A 94 0.70 11.94 8.59
N SER A 95 -0.63 11.82 8.44
CA SER A 95 -1.31 10.54 8.26
C SER A 95 -1.02 9.85 6.94
N ASP A 96 -0.81 10.61 5.86
CA ASP A 96 -0.44 10.05 4.57
C ASP A 96 1.00 9.55 4.59
N ALA A 97 1.92 10.34 5.17
CA ALA A 97 3.31 9.92 5.32
C ALA A 97 3.41 8.66 6.18
N SER A 98 2.70 8.63 7.32
CA SER A 98 2.65 7.47 8.23
C SER A 98 2.07 6.24 7.56
N ARG A 99 1.00 6.41 6.78
CA ARG A 99 0.41 5.31 6.00
C ARG A 99 1.37 4.79 4.93
N ILE A 100 2.02 5.68 4.18
CA ILE A 100 2.98 5.29 3.12
C ILE A 100 4.18 4.58 3.74
N ALA A 101 4.79 5.15 4.77
CA ALA A 101 5.91 4.55 5.49
C ALA A 101 5.52 3.17 6.05
N GLY A 102 4.38 3.08 6.72
CA GLY A 102 3.87 1.83 7.30
C GLY A 102 3.65 0.75 6.24
N LEU A 103 3.13 1.09 5.07
CA LEU A 103 2.97 0.14 3.95
C LEU A 103 4.31 -0.39 3.44
N LYS A 104 5.38 0.42 3.43
CA LYS A 104 6.72 -0.01 3.03
C LYS A 104 7.39 -0.87 4.10
N ILE A 105 7.30 -0.44 5.37
CA ILE A 105 7.95 -1.09 6.52
C ILE A 105 7.30 -2.43 6.85
N ASP A 106 5.96 -2.49 6.90
CA ASP A 106 5.22 -3.70 7.26
C ASP A 106 5.03 -4.67 6.07
N TYR A 107 5.58 -4.35 4.91
CA TYR A 107 5.54 -5.25 3.76
C TYR A 107 6.27 -6.55 4.08
N LYS A 108 5.77 -7.70 3.62
CA LYS A 108 6.29 -9.03 3.98
C LYS A 108 6.79 -9.79 2.74
N TRP A 109 7.78 -10.65 2.93
CA TRP A 109 8.33 -11.51 1.87
C TRP A 109 7.27 -12.43 1.26
N VAL A 110 6.47 -13.11 2.11
CA VAL A 110 5.33 -13.92 1.64
C VAL A 110 4.35 -13.14 0.75
N ARG A 111 4.08 -11.86 1.08
CA ARG A 111 3.21 -11.01 0.28
C ARG A 111 3.80 -10.73 -1.09
N PHE A 112 5.10 -10.48 -1.15
CA PHE A 112 5.81 -10.33 -2.42
C PHE A 112 5.75 -11.61 -3.26
N GLY A 113 5.94 -12.77 -2.62
CA GLY A 113 5.81 -14.09 -3.26
C GLY A 113 4.47 -14.31 -3.95
N TYR A 114 3.37 -13.82 -3.35
CA TYR A 114 2.06 -13.87 -4.01
C TYR A 114 2.01 -13.07 -5.32
N HIS A 115 2.69 -11.93 -5.40
CA HIS A 115 2.77 -11.13 -6.64
C HIS A 115 3.62 -11.82 -7.72
N THR A 116 4.68 -12.53 -7.32
CA THR A 116 5.67 -13.11 -8.25
C THR A 116 5.51 -14.62 -8.48
N TRP A 117 4.50 -15.25 -7.87
CA TRP A 117 4.32 -16.71 -7.92
C TRP A 117 5.60 -17.46 -7.52
N MET A 118 6.19 -16.98 -6.43
CA MET A 118 7.36 -17.56 -5.78
C MET A 118 6.98 -17.87 -4.34
N SER A 119 7.46 -19.00 -3.83
CA SER A 119 7.46 -19.29 -2.40
C SER A 119 8.30 -18.27 -1.64
N GLU A 120 8.06 -18.12 -0.34
CA GLU A 120 8.85 -17.22 0.50
C GLU A 120 10.36 -17.55 0.47
N ASN A 121 10.72 -18.84 0.40
CA ASN A 121 12.11 -19.27 0.29
C ASN A 121 12.77 -18.84 -1.03
N GLU A 122 12.06 -18.95 -2.16
CA GLU A 122 12.55 -18.46 -3.46
C GLU A 122 12.73 -16.94 -3.44
N VAL A 123 11.77 -16.22 -2.84
CA VAL A 123 11.87 -14.76 -2.67
C VAL A 123 13.08 -14.37 -1.83
N LEU A 124 13.31 -15.06 -0.70
CA LEU A 124 14.47 -14.81 0.17
C LEU A 124 15.79 -15.14 -0.52
N ALA A 125 15.84 -16.23 -1.31
CA ALA A 125 17.02 -16.57 -2.10
C ALA A 125 17.33 -15.49 -3.16
N LEU A 126 16.30 -15.00 -3.85
CA LEU A 126 16.43 -13.88 -4.79
C LEU A 126 16.90 -12.60 -4.08
N ALA A 127 16.30 -12.27 -2.94
CA ALA A 127 16.69 -11.11 -2.15
C ALA A 127 18.17 -11.18 -1.72
N LYS A 128 18.62 -12.35 -1.27
CA LYS A 128 20.03 -12.60 -0.91
C LYS A 128 20.97 -12.44 -2.11
N LYS A 129 20.62 -13.02 -3.27
CA LYS A 129 21.38 -12.87 -4.53
C LYS A 129 21.53 -11.40 -4.93
N LEU A 130 20.50 -10.59 -4.70
CA LEU A 130 20.48 -9.16 -5.04
C LEU A 130 20.97 -8.23 -3.92
N ASN A 131 21.41 -8.79 -2.78
CA ASN A 131 21.77 -8.05 -1.57
C ASN A 131 20.67 -7.09 -1.08
N VAL A 132 19.41 -7.52 -1.18
CA VAL A 132 18.23 -6.77 -0.75
C VAL A 132 17.80 -7.24 0.64
N LYS A 133 17.82 -6.33 1.61
CA LYS A 133 17.48 -6.65 3.02
C LYS A 133 16.00 -6.50 3.37
N MET A 134 15.24 -5.73 2.58
CA MET A 134 13.84 -5.40 2.88
C MET A 134 12.91 -5.81 1.73
N PRO A 135 11.75 -6.43 2.01
CA PRO A 135 10.86 -6.96 0.99
C PRO A 135 10.32 -5.88 0.03
N TYR A 136 10.01 -4.71 0.55
CA TYR A 136 9.50 -3.62 -0.29
C TYR A 136 10.57 -3.09 -1.27
N ARG A 137 11.86 -3.18 -0.93
CA ARG A 137 12.94 -2.83 -1.87
C ARG A 137 13.00 -3.78 -3.05
N LEU A 138 12.78 -5.07 -2.82
CA LEU A 138 12.69 -6.03 -3.90
C LEU A 138 11.49 -5.74 -4.79
N GLN A 139 10.36 -5.34 -4.19
CA GLN A 139 9.19 -4.88 -4.94
C GLN A 139 9.49 -3.63 -5.79
N GLU A 140 10.23 -2.67 -5.26
CA GLU A 140 10.65 -1.47 -6.01
C GLU A 140 11.51 -1.84 -7.24
N LEU A 141 12.43 -2.80 -7.13
CA LEU A 141 13.21 -3.28 -8.28
C LEU A 141 12.30 -3.79 -9.41
N PHE A 142 11.27 -4.58 -9.08
CA PHE A 142 10.33 -5.10 -10.07
C PHE A 142 9.46 -3.98 -10.66
N LEU A 143 8.89 -3.12 -9.82
CA LEU A 143 8.01 -2.03 -10.28
C LEU A 143 8.73 -1.04 -11.19
N ASN A 144 10.04 -0.86 -10.99
CA ASN A 144 10.88 0.02 -11.80
C ASN A 144 11.47 -0.67 -13.04
N ASN A 145 11.16 -1.94 -13.29
CA ASN A 145 11.78 -2.75 -14.35
C ASN A 145 13.31 -2.74 -14.28
N ASP A 146 13.87 -2.84 -13.07
CA ASP A 146 15.32 -2.84 -12.89
C ASP A 146 15.96 -4.00 -13.67
N PRO A 147 17.05 -3.77 -14.42
CA PRO A 147 17.71 -4.81 -15.20
C PRO A 147 18.08 -6.07 -14.40
N LYS A 148 18.34 -5.92 -13.09
CA LYS A 148 18.72 -7.03 -12.19
C LYS A 148 17.62 -8.06 -11.99
N VAL A 149 16.36 -7.71 -12.26
CA VAL A 149 15.18 -8.58 -12.08
C VAL A 149 14.46 -8.88 -13.38
N LYS A 150 15.06 -8.54 -14.54
CA LYS A 150 14.45 -8.73 -15.85
C LYS A 150 14.10 -10.19 -16.12
N THR A 151 15.00 -11.11 -15.75
CA THR A 151 14.80 -12.55 -15.90
C THR A 151 13.63 -13.05 -15.06
N GLU A 152 13.53 -12.58 -13.82
CA GLU A 152 12.47 -12.97 -12.89
C GLU A 152 11.11 -12.38 -13.31
N ILE A 153 11.07 -11.17 -13.87
CA ILE A 153 9.86 -10.59 -14.48
C ILE A 153 9.41 -11.43 -15.68
N GLN A 154 10.33 -11.82 -16.57
CA GLN A 154 9.99 -12.65 -17.73
C GLN A 154 9.51 -14.03 -17.28
N THR A 155 10.16 -14.62 -16.27
CA THR A 155 9.74 -15.91 -15.69
C THR A 155 8.32 -15.85 -15.14
N LEU A 156 7.96 -14.78 -14.44
CA LEU A 156 6.59 -14.57 -13.97
C LEU A 156 5.61 -14.49 -15.16
N ARG A 157 5.97 -13.74 -16.20
CA ARG A 157 5.14 -13.58 -17.41
C ARG A 157 4.87 -14.93 -18.08
N ASP A 158 5.91 -15.73 -18.26
CA ASP A 158 5.82 -17.04 -18.89
C ASP A 158 5.00 -18.01 -18.03
N LYS A 159 5.22 -18.03 -16.71
CA LYS A 159 4.42 -18.82 -15.76
C LYS A 159 2.93 -18.46 -15.84
N LEU A 160 2.61 -17.17 -15.80
CA LEU A 160 1.22 -16.70 -15.86
C LEU A 160 0.58 -17.01 -17.21
N PHE A 161 1.31 -16.81 -18.31
CA PHE A 161 0.80 -17.13 -19.65
C PHE A 161 0.55 -18.63 -19.81
N LEU A 162 1.48 -19.48 -19.36
CA LEU A 162 1.34 -20.94 -19.42
C LEU A 162 0.12 -21.42 -18.63
N GLN A 163 -0.12 -20.86 -17.44
CA GLN A 163 -1.19 -21.32 -16.56
C GLN A 163 -2.57 -20.76 -16.94
N LEU A 164 -2.64 -19.54 -17.50
CA LEU A 164 -3.90 -18.83 -17.70
C LEU A 164 -4.28 -18.65 -19.18
N GLY A 165 -3.32 -18.83 -20.10
CA GLY A 165 -3.54 -18.81 -21.54
C GLY A 165 -4.02 -17.47 -22.12
N LYS A 166 -3.82 -16.34 -21.40
CA LYS A 166 -4.28 -15.02 -21.84
C LYS A 166 -3.17 -14.28 -22.57
N GLU A 167 -3.39 -14.00 -23.86
CA GLU A 167 -2.42 -13.30 -24.72
C GLU A 167 -2.01 -11.92 -24.19
N GLU A 168 -2.92 -11.20 -23.52
CA GLU A 168 -2.63 -9.89 -22.89
C GLU A 168 -1.47 -9.93 -21.87
N ILE A 169 -1.22 -11.09 -21.25
CA ILE A 169 -0.12 -11.28 -20.30
C ILE A 169 1.24 -11.05 -20.97
N LYS A 170 1.37 -11.42 -22.26
CA LYS A 170 2.64 -11.33 -23.01
C LYS A 170 3.14 -9.91 -23.17
N THR A 171 2.26 -8.90 -23.13
CA THR A 171 2.62 -7.49 -23.31
C THR A 171 2.30 -6.61 -22.12
N MET A 172 1.68 -7.17 -21.07
CA MET A 172 1.28 -6.46 -19.85
C MET A 172 2.44 -5.69 -19.20
N PRO A 173 2.26 -4.42 -18.81
CA PRO A 173 3.23 -3.68 -18.01
C PRO A 173 3.50 -4.38 -16.67
N THR A 174 4.73 -4.30 -16.16
CA THR A 174 5.13 -5.07 -14.96
C THR A 174 4.28 -4.81 -13.72
N ARG A 175 3.82 -3.57 -13.51
CA ARG A 175 2.89 -3.27 -12.42
C ARG A 175 1.58 -4.06 -12.55
N GLU A 176 1.02 -4.08 -13.76
CA GLU A 176 -0.19 -4.85 -14.03
C GLU A 176 0.08 -6.34 -13.92
N LEU A 177 1.23 -6.82 -14.40
CA LEU A 177 1.64 -8.22 -14.30
C LEU A 177 1.72 -8.70 -12.85
N LEU A 178 2.32 -7.92 -11.95
CA LEU A 178 2.39 -8.22 -10.51
C LEU A 178 1.00 -8.20 -9.85
N ASN A 179 0.13 -7.30 -10.26
CA ASN A 179 -1.25 -7.26 -9.77
C ASN A 179 -2.05 -8.47 -10.26
N TYR A 180 -1.82 -8.87 -11.52
CA TYR A 180 -2.41 -10.06 -12.12
C TYR A 180 -1.94 -11.32 -11.41
N GLY A 181 -0.63 -11.43 -11.17
CA GLY A 181 -0.02 -12.50 -10.38
C GLY A 181 -0.67 -12.62 -9.01
N PHE A 182 -0.78 -11.53 -8.26
CA PHE A 182 -1.44 -11.54 -6.95
C PHE A 182 -2.92 -11.93 -7.02
N LYS A 183 -3.65 -11.45 -8.03
CA LYS A 183 -5.08 -11.75 -8.20
C LYS A 183 -5.32 -13.25 -8.40
N TYR A 184 -4.47 -13.91 -9.20
CA TYR A 184 -4.64 -15.31 -9.60
C TYR A 184 -3.71 -16.28 -8.86
N ASN A 185 -2.97 -15.83 -7.84
CA ASN A 185 -2.08 -16.70 -7.09
C ASN A 185 -2.87 -17.81 -6.38
N PRO A 186 -2.59 -19.10 -6.66
CA PRO A 186 -3.39 -20.21 -6.15
C PRO A 186 -3.31 -20.35 -4.63
N GLU A 187 -2.12 -20.17 -4.03
CA GLU A 187 -1.94 -20.24 -2.58
C GLU A 187 -2.77 -19.17 -1.86
N LEU A 188 -2.76 -17.95 -2.38
CA LEU A 188 -3.54 -16.85 -1.83
C LEU A 188 -5.05 -17.06 -1.98
N ILE A 189 -5.49 -17.64 -3.11
CA ILE A 189 -6.89 -18.00 -3.33
C ILE A 189 -7.33 -19.04 -2.28
N GLU A 190 -6.53 -20.08 -2.05
CA GLU A 190 -6.83 -21.10 -1.04
C GLU A 190 -6.82 -20.55 0.39
N LEU A 191 -5.86 -19.68 0.72
CA LEU A 191 -5.80 -19.03 2.02
C LEU A 191 -7.05 -18.16 2.28
N ARG A 192 -7.52 -17.42 1.26
CA ARG A 192 -8.77 -16.66 1.35
C ARG A 192 -9.98 -17.55 1.57
N LYS A 193 -10.10 -18.67 0.84
CA LYS A 193 -11.19 -19.64 1.02
C LYS A 193 -11.24 -20.17 2.45
N LYS A 194 -10.11 -20.61 3.00
CA LYS A 194 -10.01 -21.10 4.38
C LYS A 194 -10.37 -20.03 5.41
N GLY A 195 -9.90 -18.80 5.22
CA GLY A 195 -10.24 -17.67 6.09
C GLY A 195 -11.73 -17.31 6.10
N HIS A 196 -12.44 -17.51 4.98
CA HIS A 196 -13.89 -17.32 4.91
C HIS A 196 -14.68 -18.47 5.55
N GLN A 197 -14.15 -19.69 5.55
CA GLN A 197 -14.78 -20.85 6.20
C GLN A 197 -14.64 -20.83 7.73
N HIS A 198 -13.72 -20.04 8.29
CA HIS A 198 -13.49 -19.90 9.75
C HIS A 198 -14.14 -18.65 10.37
N LYS A 199 -15.18 -18.08 9.76
CA LYS A 199 -16.14 -17.25 10.49
C LYS A 199 -17.38 -18.09 10.80
N PRO A 200 -17.45 -18.81 11.94
CA PRO A 200 -18.73 -19.23 12.46
C PRO A 200 -19.56 -17.99 12.73
N GLN A 201 -20.86 -18.10 12.45
CA GLN A 201 -21.86 -17.16 12.92
C GLN A 201 -21.78 -17.08 14.45
N GLU A 202 -21.18 -16.03 14.99
CA GLU A 202 -21.53 -15.57 16.33
C GLU A 202 -22.90 -14.88 16.24
N ASN A 203 -23.93 -15.70 16.09
CA ASN A 203 -25.28 -15.38 16.50
C ASN A 203 -25.56 -16.26 17.71
N LYS A 204 -25.52 -15.66 18.90
CA LYS A 204 -26.45 -15.89 20.02
C LYS A 204 -26.16 -14.88 21.11
#